data_AF-A0A1Y1K462-F1
#
_entry.id   AF-A0A1Y1K462-F1
#
_cell.length_a   1.000
_cell.length_b   1.000
_cell.length_c   1.000
_cell.angle_alpha   90.00
_cell.angle_beta   90.00
_cell.angle_gamma   90.00
#
_symmetry.space_group_name_H-M   'P 1'
#
loop_
_entity.id
_entity.type
_entity.pdbx_description
1 polymer ?
#
loop_
_entity_poly.entity_id
_entity_poly.type
_entity_poly.pdbx_seq_one_letter_code
_entity_poly.pdbx_strand_id
1 'polypeptide(L)'
;KIIDFGSAHVFKYPFENDTVPAKGIVGSDPYLAPEVYDVKEYDAAAVDIWSLAIIFCCMTLRRFPWKIPRMTDNSFKLFAADPTPGHDPTKLITHSKSTGNLSSTVPREFLTDEDLKEKGHRDHSHHSHHQGHGQNAEASSAAESHSQQSQNQGAAGERKEIIRGPWRILRLLPRESRQIVHRMLDLDPKTRAKMDEILSESWVADTVICQQLENGEVIPAE
;
A
#
# COMPACT_ATOMS: atom_id res chain seq x y z
N LYS A 1 -22.86 -6.81 -7.81
CA LYS A 1 -23.04 -8.12 -8.49
C LYS A 1 -21.74 -8.46 -9.19
N ILE A 2 -21.20 -9.66 -8.99
CA ILE A 2 -20.03 -10.16 -9.73
C ILE A 2 -20.55 -10.73 -11.06
N ILE A 3 -19.83 -10.46 -12.14
CA ILE A 3 -20.18 -10.90 -13.51
C ILE A 3 -18.95 -11.49 -14.20
N ASP A 4 -19.19 -12.13 -15.35
CA ASP A 4 -18.17 -12.72 -16.22
C ASP A 4 -17.34 -13.84 -15.58
N PHE A 5 -17.93 -15.04 -15.55
CA PHE A 5 -17.30 -16.25 -15.03
C PHE A 5 -16.50 -17.02 -16.08
N GLY A 6 -16.15 -16.39 -17.22
CA GLY A 6 -15.41 -17.05 -18.32
C GLY A 6 -14.01 -17.54 -17.93
N SER A 7 -13.46 -17.03 -16.82
CA SER A 7 -12.17 -17.43 -16.25
C SER A 7 -12.30 -18.03 -14.84
N ALA A 8 -13.52 -18.38 -14.40
CA ALA A 8 -13.73 -18.95 -13.08
C ALA A 8 -13.15 -20.37 -12.99
N HIS A 9 -12.63 -20.72 -11.81
CA HIS A 9 -12.06 -22.04 -11.53
C HIS A 9 -12.91 -22.78 -10.49
N VAL A 10 -13.29 -24.03 -10.80
CA VAL A 10 -13.98 -24.89 -9.84
C VAL A 10 -12.93 -25.54 -8.94
N PHE A 11 -12.77 -25.02 -7.73
CA PHE A 11 -11.77 -25.51 -6.78
C PHE A 11 -12.30 -26.60 -5.83
N LYS A 12 -13.61 -26.85 -5.77
CA LYS A 12 -14.21 -27.90 -4.93
C LYS A 12 -15.49 -28.45 -5.57
N TYR A 13 -15.57 -29.76 -5.74
CA TYR A 13 -16.77 -30.43 -6.26
C TYR A 13 -17.71 -30.89 -5.15
N PRO A 14 -19.02 -31.07 -5.43
CA PRO A 14 -19.94 -31.69 -4.49
C PRO A 14 -19.41 -33.06 -4.03
N PHE A 15 -19.51 -33.33 -2.73
CA PHE A 15 -19.10 -34.59 -2.09
C PHE A 15 -17.59 -34.86 -2.04
N GLU A 16 -16.75 -33.93 -2.51
CA GLU A 16 -15.30 -33.99 -2.35
C GLU A 16 -14.84 -33.09 -1.19
N ASN A 17 -13.85 -33.57 -0.42
CA ASN A 17 -13.24 -32.79 0.65
C ASN A 17 -11.98 -32.04 0.18
N ASP A 18 -11.34 -32.53 -0.87
CA ASP A 18 -10.10 -31.98 -1.39
C ASP A 18 -10.35 -30.78 -2.30
N THR A 19 -9.44 -29.81 -2.24
CA THR A 19 -9.47 -28.63 -3.10
C THR A 19 -8.53 -28.81 -4.29
N VAL A 20 -9.01 -28.48 -5.49
CA VAL A 20 -8.24 -28.56 -6.74
C VAL A 20 -7.55 -27.22 -7.00
N PRO A 21 -6.20 -27.18 -7.07
CA PRO A 21 -5.47 -25.95 -7.34
C PRO A 21 -5.70 -25.47 -8.79
N ALA A 22 -5.67 -24.16 -8.98
CA ALA A 22 -5.71 -23.52 -10.29
C ALA A 22 -4.33 -23.52 -10.95
N LYS A 23 -4.32 -23.36 -12.29
CA LYS A 23 -3.13 -23.42 -13.13
C LYS A 23 -3.12 -22.31 -14.17
N GLY A 24 -1.91 -21.87 -14.53
CA GLY A 24 -1.71 -20.88 -15.58
C GLY A 24 -1.95 -19.44 -15.11
N ILE A 25 -1.50 -18.50 -15.93
CA ILE A 25 -1.60 -17.07 -15.64
C ILE A 25 -2.90 -16.57 -16.27
N VAL A 26 -3.93 -16.36 -15.45
CA VAL A 26 -5.26 -15.93 -15.89
C VAL A 26 -5.72 -14.75 -15.04
N GLY A 27 -6.10 -13.67 -15.70
CA GLY A 27 -6.57 -12.43 -15.07
C GLY A 27 -5.89 -11.20 -15.65
N SER A 28 -6.20 -10.03 -15.09
CA SER A 28 -5.63 -8.76 -15.53
C SER A 28 -4.44 -8.37 -14.65
N ASP A 29 -3.29 -8.10 -15.28
CA ASP A 29 -1.98 -7.88 -14.65
C ASP A 29 -1.96 -7.09 -13.33
N PRO A 30 -2.64 -5.93 -13.17
CA PRO A 30 -2.55 -5.19 -11.92
C PRO A 30 -3.22 -5.89 -10.74
N TYR A 31 -4.20 -6.77 -10.98
CA TYR A 31 -4.99 -7.46 -9.96
C TYR A 31 -4.42 -8.81 -9.56
N LEU A 32 -3.55 -9.40 -10.38
CA LEU A 32 -2.99 -10.71 -10.11
C LEU A 32 -2.20 -10.72 -8.79
N ALA A 33 -2.25 -11.85 -8.08
CA ALA A 33 -1.36 -12.11 -6.97
C ALA A 33 0.03 -12.54 -7.48
N PRO A 34 1.11 -12.25 -6.74
CA PRO A 34 2.47 -12.57 -7.20
C PRO A 34 2.67 -14.06 -7.46
N GLU A 35 2.08 -14.94 -6.64
CA GLU A 35 2.25 -16.38 -6.76
C GLU A 35 1.73 -16.94 -8.09
N VAL A 36 0.78 -16.27 -8.76
CA VAL A 36 0.27 -16.68 -10.08
C VAL A 36 1.39 -16.76 -11.13
N TYR A 37 2.44 -15.94 -10.99
CA TYR A 37 3.59 -15.95 -11.90
C TYR A 37 4.70 -16.93 -11.47
N ASP A 38 4.79 -17.23 -10.18
CA ASP A 38 5.95 -17.91 -9.59
C ASP A 38 5.71 -19.41 -9.36
N VAL A 39 4.47 -19.84 -9.17
CA VAL A 39 4.11 -21.25 -8.97
C VAL A 39 3.23 -21.81 -10.09
N LYS A 40 3.43 -23.10 -10.37
CA LYS A 40 2.67 -23.85 -11.39
C LYS A 40 1.19 -24.03 -11.00
N GLU A 41 0.96 -24.16 -9.70
CA GLU A 41 -0.33 -24.46 -9.09
C GLU A 41 -0.52 -23.52 -7.89
N TYR A 42 -1.71 -22.95 -7.75
CA TYR A 42 -2.03 -21.99 -6.69
C TYR A 42 -3.47 -22.15 -6.19
N ASP A 43 -3.74 -21.63 -5.00
CA ASP A 43 -5.08 -21.57 -4.42
C ASP A 43 -5.87 -20.42 -5.03
N ALA A 44 -6.87 -20.74 -5.86
CA ALA A 44 -7.73 -19.77 -6.54
C ALA A 44 -8.39 -18.78 -5.57
N ALA A 45 -8.86 -19.26 -4.41
CA ALA A 45 -9.55 -18.40 -3.44
C ALA A 45 -8.60 -17.36 -2.83
N ALA A 46 -7.35 -17.74 -2.54
CA ALA A 46 -6.35 -16.82 -2.03
C ALA A 46 -6.00 -15.73 -3.05
N VAL A 47 -5.96 -16.05 -4.35
CA VAL A 47 -5.70 -15.07 -5.42
C VAL A 47 -6.85 -14.07 -5.57
N ASP A 48 -8.09 -14.52 -5.38
CA ASP A 48 -9.26 -13.65 -5.40
C ASP A 48 -9.23 -12.65 -4.24
N ILE A 49 -8.77 -13.06 -3.05
CA ILE A 49 -8.60 -12.15 -1.91
C ILE A 49 -7.59 -11.05 -2.21
N TRP A 50 -6.46 -11.40 -2.83
CA TRP A 50 -5.47 -10.41 -3.26
C TRP A 50 -6.09 -9.43 -4.26
N SER A 51 -6.76 -9.95 -5.28
CA SER A 51 -7.43 -9.15 -6.32
C SER A 51 -8.46 -8.18 -5.71
N LEU A 52 -9.21 -8.64 -4.71
CA LEU A 52 -10.18 -7.83 -3.96
C LEU A 52 -9.50 -6.65 -3.24
N ALA A 53 -8.33 -6.85 -2.63
CA ALA A 53 -7.59 -5.76 -2.01
C ALA A 53 -7.07 -4.75 -3.04
N ILE A 54 -6.64 -5.20 -4.22
CA ILE A 54 -6.24 -4.30 -5.31
C ILE A 54 -7.42 -3.46 -5.80
N ILE A 55 -8.60 -4.07 -5.94
CA ILE A 55 -9.84 -3.35 -6.28
C ILE A 55 -10.13 -2.28 -5.23
N PHE A 56 -10.07 -2.62 -3.93
CA PHE A 56 -10.27 -1.64 -2.87
C PHE A 56 -9.23 -0.49 -2.93
N CYS A 57 -7.96 -0.82 -3.14
CA CYS A 57 -6.90 0.17 -3.30
C CYS A 57 -7.15 1.09 -4.50
N CYS A 58 -7.57 0.57 -5.66
CA CYS A 58 -7.78 1.39 -6.85
C CYS A 58 -9.04 2.27 -6.74
N MET A 59 -10.11 1.78 -6.09
CA MET A 59 -11.29 2.59 -5.78
C MET A 59 -10.94 3.76 -4.85
N THR A 60 -10.12 3.50 -3.82
CA THR A 60 -9.73 4.50 -2.81
C THR A 60 -8.71 5.50 -3.37
N LEU A 61 -7.68 5.02 -4.05
CA LEU A 61 -6.53 5.83 -4.48
C LEU A 61 -6.69 6.41 -5.89
N ARG A 62 -7.74 5.99 -6.63
CA ARG A 62 -8.01 6.35 -8.04
C ARG A 62 -6.88 5.98 -9.02
N ARG A 63 -5.98 5.08 -8.60
CA ARG A 63 -4.85 4.56 -9.38
C ARG A 63 -4.43 3.19 -8.86
N PHE A 64 -3.77 2.40 -9.69
CA PHE A 64 -3.21 1.12 -9.27
C PHE A 64 -1.96 1.29 -8.41
N PRO A 65 -1.71 0.39 -7.45
CA PRO A 65 -0.46 0.37 -6.69
C PRO A 65 0.78 0.06 -7.55
N TRP A 66 0.62 -0.76 -8.58
CA TRP A 66 1.64 -1.22 -9.53
C TRP A 66 1.01 -1.61 -10.87
N LYS A 67 1.84 -1.84 -11.90
CA LYS A 67 1.36 -2.37 -13.19
C LYS A 67 1.24 -3.89 -13.16
N ILE A 68 2.19 -4.56 -12.49
CA ILE A 68 2.28 -6.02 -12.40
C ILE A 68 2.91 -6.39 -11.04
N PRO A 69 2.45 -7.44 -10.34
CA PRO A 69 2.98 -7.86 -9.04
C PRO A 69 4.28 -8.65 -9.17
N ARG A 70 5.28 -8.10 -9.88
CA ARG A 70 6.59 -8.74 -10.08
C ARG A 70 7.72 -7.84 -9.63
N MET A 71 8.84 -8.43 -9.22
CA MET A 71 10.02 -7.69 -8.74
C MET A 71 10.66 -6.77 -9.80
N THR A 72 10.29 -6.95 -11.07
CA THR A 72 10.63 -6.05 -12.17
C THR A 72 9.88 -4.72 -12.12
N ASP A 73 8.70 -4.66 -11.49
CA ASP A 73 7.97 -3.42 -11.24
C ASP A 73 8.52 -2.76 -9.97
N ASN A 74 9.05 -1.53 -10.11
CA ASN A 74 9.66 -0.81 -8.99
C ASN A 74 8.66 -0.53 -7.85
N SER A 75 7.37 -0.36 -8.16
CA SER A 75 6.36 -0.10 -7.14
C SER A 75 6.08 -1.34 -6.32
N PHE A 76 5.93 -2.50 -6.98
CA PHE A 76 5.77 -3.78 -6.31
C PHE A 76 7.03 -4.19 -5.53
N LYS A 77 8.22 -4.02 -6.12
CA LYS A 77 9.50 -4.29 -5.44
C LYS A 77 9.64 -3.52 -4.12
N LEU A 78 9.25 -2.24 -4.11
CA LEU A 78 9.29 -1.42 -2.89
C LEU A 78 8.22 -1.83 -1.87
N PHE A 79 7.08 -2.36 -2.31
CA PHE A 79 6.04 -2.91 -1.44
C PHE A 79 6.49 -4.21 -0.77
N ALA A 80 7.11 -5.12 -1.54
CA ALA A 80 7.54 -6.43 -1.06
C ALA A 80 8.87 -6.41 -0.28
N ALA A 81 9.57 -5.27 -0.25
CA ALA A 81 10.78 -5.11 0.54
C ALA A 81 10.47 -4.99 2.05
N ASP A 82 11.47 -5.30 2.88
CA ASP A 82 11.35 -5.11 4.32
C ASP A 82 10.93 -3.67 4.68
N PRO A 83 10.02 -3.51 5.65
CA PRO A 83 9.59 -2.19 6.10
C PRO A 83 10.78 -1.33 6.53
N THR A 84 10.78 -0.06 6.11
CA THR A 84 11.73 0.92 6.66
C THR A 84 11.55 1.00 8.19
N PRO A 85 12.62 1.18 9.00
CA PRO A 85 12.49 1.35 10.44
C PRO A 85 11.39 2.37 10.80
N GLY A 86 10.55 2.02 11.78
CA GLY A 86 9.39 2.84 12.18
C GLY A 86 8.16 2.73 11.27
N HIS A 87 8.21 1.99 10.17
CA HIS A 87 7.11 1.80 9.21
C HIS A 87 6.58 0.36 9.15
N ASP A 88 6.79 -0.41 10.21
CA ASP A 88 6.31 -1.78 10.33
C ASP A 88 4.78 -1.80 10.55
N PRO A 89 3.99 -2.35 9.60
CA PRO A 89 2.54 -2.40 9.74
C PRO A 89 2.08 -3.13 11.00
N THR A 90 2.79 -4.17 11.44
CA THR A 90 2.39 -4.94 12.63
C THR A 90 2.45 -4.11 13.92
N LYS A 91 3.32 -3.09 13.95
CA LYS A 91 3.48 -2.18 15.09
C LYS A 91 2.56 -0.96 14.96
N LEU A 92 2.35 -0.49 13.75
CA LEU A 92 1.58 0.73 13.47
C LEU A 92 0.07 0.50 13.37
N ILE A 93 -0.34 -0.70 12.98
CA ILE A 93 -1.73 -1.15 13.04
C ILE A 93 -1.94 -1.76 14.42
N THR A 94 -1.73 -0.95 15.46
CA THR A 94 -2.21 -1.33 16.78
C THR A 94 -3.73 -1.40 16.68
N HIS A 95 -4.33 -2.51 17.13
CA HIS A 95 -5.79 -2.66 17.22
C HIS A 95 -6.38 -1.34 17.72
N SER A 96 -7.24 -0.72 16.91
CA SER A 96 -8.14 0.33 17.38
C SER A 96 -8.88 -0.27 18.57
N LYS A 97 -8.36 -0.08 19.79
CA LYS A 97 -9.20 -0.08 20.97
C LYS A 97 -10.16 1.04 20.68
N SER A 98 -11.38 0.66 20.29
CA SER A 98 -12.60 1.44 20.32
C SER A 98 -12.37 2.86 20.83
N THR A 99 -12.58 3.86 19.97
CA THR A 99 -12.91 5.21 20.42
C THR A 99 -14.25 5.15 21.14
N GLY A 100 -14.24 4.61 22.36
CA GLY A 100 -15.39 4.44 23.24
C GLY A 100 -15.04 4.80 24.68
N ASN A 101 -13.86 5.38 24.94
CA ASN A 101 -13.54 5.88 26.27
C ASN A 101 -12.70 7.16 26.20
N LEU A 102 -13.40 8.29 26.10
CA LEU A 102 -12.86 9.64 26.20
C LEU A 102 -12.58 9.99 27.69
N SER A 103 -11.80 9.17 28.40
CA SER A 103 -11.45 9.46 29.81
C SER A 103 -9.96 9.43 30.12
N SER A 104 -9.10 9.10 29.15
CA SER A 104 -7.64 9.02 29.35
C SER A 104 -6.81 9.96 28.48
N THR A 105 -7.43 10.90 27.76
CA THR A 105 -6.70 12.02 27.17
C THR A 105 -6.33 13.01 28.27
N VAL A 106 -5.07 12.99 28.70
CA VAL A 106 -4.48 14.05 29.52
C VAL A 106 -4.68 15.38 28.78
N PRO A 107 -5.25 16.42 29.40
CA PRO A 107 -5.37 17.73 28.76
C PRO A 107 -3.98 18.19 28.31
N ARG A 108 -3.86 18.60 27.04
CA ARG A 108 -2.72 19.40 26.60
C ARG A 108 -2.70 20.64 27.49
N GLU A 109 -1.68 20.78 28.31
CA GLU A 109 -1.42 22.02 29.03
C GLU A 109 -1.32 23.15 28.00
N PHE A 110 -2.26 24.07 28.08
CA PHE A 110 -2.20 25.33 27.35
C PHE A 110 -0.98 26.08 27.91
N LEU A 111 0.06 26.20 27.10
CA LEU A 111 1.12 27.17 27.36
C LEU A 111 0.46 28.55 27.38
N THR A 112 0.45 29.17 28.55
CA THR A 112 0.01 30.55 28.75
C THR A 112 1.01 31.50 28.12
N ASP A 113 0.51 32.64 27.61
CA ASP A 113 1.25 33.67 26.86
C ASP A 113 2.43 34.34 27.64
N GLU A 114 2.75 33.90 28.85
CA GLU A 114 3.80 34.49 29.68
C GLU A 114 5.21 33.91 29.46
N ASP A 115 5.37 32.81 28.71
CA ASP A 115 6.70 32.19 28.47
C ASP A 115 7.40 32.64 27.16
N LEU A 116 6.84 33.62 26.42
CA LEU A 116 7.39 34.14 25.15
C LEU A 116 8.23 35.41 25.29
N LYS A 117 8.80 35.72 26.47
CA LYS A 117 9.72 36.85 26.63
C LYS A 117 10.97 36.47 27.43
N GLU A 118 11.91 35.78 26.78
CA GLU A 118 13.34 36.00 27.02
C GLU A 118 14.23 35.31 25.96
N LYS A 119 14.55 36.04 24.89
CA LYS A 119 15.90 36.25 24.34
C LYS A 119 15.82 36.83 22.94
N GLY A 120 16.19 38.11 22.86
CA GLY A 120 16.18 38.90 21.64
C GLY A 120 17.43 38.74 20.76
N HIS A 121 17.25 39.30 19.56
CA HIS A 121 18.21 40.01 18.71
C HIS A 121 19.46 39.29 18.14
N ARG A 122 19.47 39.19 16.80
CA ARG A 122 20.47 39.74 15.84
C ARG A 122 20.00 39.40 14.40
N ASP A 123 19.46 40.35 13.63
CA ASP A 123 20.09 41.32 12.71
C ASP A 123 20.55 40.77 11.32
N HIS A 124 19.93 41.36 10.26
CA HIS A 124 20.32 41.70 8.86
C HIS A 124 21.44 40.88 8.12
N SER A 125 21.50 40.64 6.80
CA SER A 125 21.11 41.41 5.59
C SER A 125 21.27 40.60 4.28
N HIS A 126 20.69 41.17 3.21
CA HIS A 126 20.78 40.92 1.75
C HIS A 126 22.15 40.60 1.09
N HIS A 127 22.12 39.88 -0.06
CA HIS A 127 22.79 40.14 -1.36
C HIS A 127 22.37 39.01 -2.37
N SER A 128 21.66 39.23 -3.50
CA SER A 128 21.96 39.90 -4.78
C SER A 128 22.98 39.19 -5.70
N HIS A 129 22.47 38.69 -6.84
CA HIS A 129 23.02 38.63 -8.21
C HIS A 129 24.49 38.23 -8.46
N HIS A 130 24.69 37.22 -9.31
CA HIS A 130 25.52 37.41 -10.50
C HIS A 130 25.14 36.49 -11.68
N GLN A 131 25.05 37.13 -12.84
CA GLN A 131 24.85 36.61 -14.18
C GLN A 131 26.24 36.39 -14.80
N GLY A 132 26.39 35.38 -15.67
CA GLY A 132 27.65 35.11 -16.39
C GLY A 132 27.44 34.19 -17.59
N HIS A 133 27.58 34.79 -18.78
CA HIS A 133 27.43 34.26 -20.13
C HIS A 133 28.63 33.41 -20.58
N GLY A 134 28.47 32.52 -21.57
CA GLY A 134 29.61 31.95 -22.31
C GLY A 134 29.26 30.74 -23.19
N GLN A 135 29.29 30.94 -24.51
CA GLN A 135 28.99 29.99 -25.59
C GLN A 135 30.22 29.15 -25.99
N ASN A 136 30.02 27.91 -26.49
CA ASN A 136 30.40 27.42 -27.84
C ASN A 136 30.77 25.91 -27.95
N ALA A 137 30.20 25.32 -29.01
CA ALA A 137 30.76 24.40 -30.03
C ALA A 137 31.24 22.96 -29.70
N GLU A 138 30.46 22.01 -30.26
CA GLU A 138 30.79 20.92 -31.21
C GLU A 138 31.83 19.80 -30.95
N ALA A 139 31.38 18.60 -31.35
CA ALA A 139 32.07 17.46 -31.99
C ALA A 139 32.58 16.26 -31.14
N SER A 140 31.82 15.15 -31.27
CA SER A 140 32.22 13.80 -31.72
C SER A 140 33.41 13.05 -31.09
N SER A 141 33.14 11.87 -30.50
CA SER A 141 33.57 10.53 -30.99
C SER A 141 33.82 9.46 -29.89
N ALA A 142 33.34 8.25 -30.21
CA ALA A 142 33.69 6.87 -29.85
C ALA A 142 34.56 6.48 -28.63
N ALA A 143 34.06 5.42 -27.98
CA ALA A 143 34.75 4.19 -27.53
C ALA A 143 35.44 4.11 -26.13
N GLU A 144 35.01 3.05 -25.43
CA GLU A 144 35.73 2.13 -24.55
C GLU A 144 36.19 2.54 -23.13
N SER A 145 35.50 1.90 -22.17
CA SER A 145 36.01 1.25 -20.95
C SER A 145 37.36 1.69 -20.35
N HIS A 146 37.31 2.29 -19.15
CA HIS A 146 37.90 1.68 -17.96
C HIS A 146 37.39 2.33 -16.66
N SER A 147 37.26 1.46 -15.67
CA SER A 147 36.94 1.70 -14.26
C SER A 147 37.88 2.71 -13.58
N GLN A 148 37.31 3.71 -12.91
CA GLN A 148 37.94 4.41 -11.78
C GLN A 148 36.88 4.99 -10.84
N GLN A 149 36.95 4.58 -9.57
CA GLN A 149 36.24 5.20 -8.46
C GLN A 149 36.66 6.66 -8.34
N SER A 150 35.68 7.56 -8.26
CA SER A 150 35.87 8.90 -7.72
C SER A 150 34.73 9.22 -6.77
N GLN A 151 35.10 9.37 -5.51
CA GLN A 151 34.27 9.95 -4.47
C GLN A 151 33.95 11.39 -4.89
N ASN A 152 32.67 11.67 -5.12
CA ASN A 152 32.21 13.05 -5.26
C ASN A 152 31.12 13.29 -4.22
N GLN A 153 31.53 13.89 -3.10
CA GLN A 153 30.64 14.46 -2.10
C GLN A 153 30.03 15.73 -2.71
N GLY A 154 28.82 15.60 -3.24
CA GLY A 154 28.01 16.70 -3.74
C GLY A 154 26.69 16.79 -2.98
N ALA A 155 26.53 17.90 -2.25
CA ALA A 155 25.30 18.49 -1.73
C ALA A 155 24.13 17.53 -1.47
N ALA A 156 23.98 17.11 -0.21
CA ALA A 156 22.79 16.43 0.28
C ALA A 156 21.60 17.41 0.31
N GLY A 157 20.96 17.63 -0.84
CA GLY A 157 19.53 17.97 -0.83
C GLY A 157 18.81 16.82 -0.11
N GLU A 158 17.98 17.15 0.87
CA GLU A 158 17.22 16.19 1.67
C GLU A 158 16.53 15.17 0.76
N ARG A 159 17.16 14.00 0.57
CA ARG A 159 16.54 12.90 -0.16
C ARG A 159 15.40 12.43 0.73
N LYS A 160 14.16 12.83 0.40
CA LYS A 160 12.95 12.26 1.01
C LYS A 160 13.12 10.75 1.02
N GLU A 161 13.23 10.16 2.21
CA GLU A 161 13.45 8.74 2.36
C GLU A 161 12.35 7.96 1.63
N ILE A 162 12.76 7.01 0.78
CA ILE A 162 11.81 6.15 0.07
C ILE A 162 11.29 5.13 1.09
N ILE A 163 10.03 5.31 1.49
CA ILE A 163 9.34 4.36 2.38
C ILE A 163 9.16 3.03 1.65
N ARG A 164 9.68 1.97 2.25
CA ARG A 164 9.58 0.58 1.80
C ARG A 164 8.59 -0.20 2.64
N GLY A 165 8.11 -1.30 2.09
CA GLY A 165 7.19 -2.23 2.73
C GLY A 165 5.70 -1.91 2.49
N PRO A 166 4.81 -2.74 3.05
CA PRO A 166 3.37 -2.64 2.85
C PRO A 166 2.78 -1.29 3.28
N TRP A 167 3.39 -0.65 4.29
CA TRP A 167 2.96 0.65 4.81
C TRP A 167 2.92 1.76 3.74
N ARG A 168 3.70 1.62 2.66
CA ARG A 168 3.66 2.54 1.52
C ARG A 168 2.25 2.69 0.94
N ILE A 169 1.48 1.61 0.90
CA ILE A 169 0.08 1.59 0.47
C ILE A 169 -0.83 1.88 1.66
N LEU A 170 -0.65 1.17 2.78
CA LEU A 170 -1.59 1.20 3.91
C LEU A 170 -1.78 2.60 4.48
N ARG A 171 -0.73 3.42 4.54
CA ARG A 171 -0.82 4.80 5.04
C ARG A 171 -1.73 5.71 4.21
N LEU A 172 -1.98 5.35 2.95
CA LEU A 172 -2.83 6.09 2.02
C LEU A 172 -4.30 5.65 2.12
N LEU A 173 -4.58 4.54 2.81
CA LEU A 173 -5.92 4.00 3.01
C LEU A 173 -6.55 4.56 4.30
N PRO A 174 -7.90 4.56 4.40
CA PRO A 174 -8.64 4.81 5.64
C PRO A 174 -8.05 3.99 6.80
N ARG A 175 -8.03 4.54 8.01
CA ARG A 175 -7.33 3.90 9.15
C ARG A 175 -7.93 2.54 9.47
N GLU A 176 -9.26 2.49 9.40
CA GLU A 176 -10.12 1.37 9.75
C GLU A 176 -9.90 0.17 8.82
N SER A 177 -9.52 0.40 7.56
CA SER A 177 -9.30 -0.66 6.57
C SER A 177 -7.89 -1.26 6.58
N ARG A 178 -6.92 -0.58 7.20
CA ARG A 178 -5.49 -0.95 7.09
C ARG A 178 -5.20 -2.35 7.57
N GLN A 179 -5.84 -2.78 8.65
CA GLN A 179 -5.58 -4.09 9.25
C GLN A 179 -5.95 -5.20 8.29
N ILE A 180 -7.19 -5.22 7.80
CA ILE A 180 -7.64 -6.30 6.93
C ILE A 180 -6.97 -6.23 5.56
N VAL A 181 -6.78 -5.03 5.00
CA VAL A 181 -6.08 -4.89 3.70
C VAL A 181 -4.62 -5.33 3.79
N HIS A 182 -3.95 -5.12 4.93
CA HIS A 182 -2.61 -5.64 5.16
C HIS A 182 -2.59 -7.17 5.09
N ARG A 183 -3.56 -7.84 5.72
CA ARG A 183 -3.69 -9.31 5.66
C ARG A 183 -4.13 -9.83 4.30
N MET A 184 -4.91 -9.07 3.54
CA MET A 184 -5.32 -9.45 2.18
C MET A 184 -4.17 -9.33 1.17
N LEU A 185 -3.23 -8.40 1.40
CA LEU A 185 -2.02 -8.20 0.61
C LEU A 185 -0.80 -8.95 1.17
N ASP A 186 -1.02 -9.99 1.98
CA ASP A 186 0.06 -10.86 2.43
C ASP A 186 0.67 -11.60 1.23
N LEU A 187 2.00 -11.58 1.15
CA LEU A 187 2.76 -12.23 0.09
C LEU A 187 2.75 -13.75 0.23
N ASP A 188 2.60 -14.28 1.46
CA ASP A 188 2.39 -15.71 1.65
C ASP A 188 0.88 -16.02 1.54
N PRO A 189 0.43 -16.73 0.50
CA PRO A 189 -0.98 -17.07 0.33
C PRO A 189 -1.52 -17.97 1.44
N LYS A 190 -0.67 -18.67 2.21
CA LYS A 190 -1.09 -19.55 3.31
C LYS A 190 -1.52 -18.77 4.55
N THR A 191 -0.92 -17.59 4.78
CA THR A 191 -1.22 -16.72 5.92
C THR A 191 -2.14 -15.56 5.54
N ARG A 192 -2.35 -15.35 4.24
CA ARG A 192 -3.29 -14.37 3.70
C ARG A 192 -4.69 -14.55 4.28
N ALA A 193 -5.36 -13.42 4.54
CA ALA A 193 -6.72 -13.42 5.08
C ALA A 193 -7.67 -14.26 4.22
N LYS A 194 -8.61 -14.93 4.88
CA LYS A 194 -9.72 -15.65 4.23
C LYS A 194 -10.98 -14.80 4.23
N MET A 195 -11.94 -15.18 3.37
CA MET A 195 -13.19 -14.41 3.21
C MET A 195 -14.01 -14.33 4.50
N ASP A 196 -14.09 -15.43 5.26
CA ASP A 196 -14.75 -15.48 6.57
C ASP A 196 -14.12 -14.50 7.56
N GLU A 197 -12.78 -14.43 7.59
CA GLU A 197 -12.07 -13.47 8.43
C GLU A 197 -12.37 -12.04 8.00
N ILE A 198 -12.32 -11.75 6.70
CA ILE A 198 -12.61 -10.41 6.14
C ILE A 198 -14.02 -9.96 6.50
N LEU A 199 -15.02 -10.83 6.34
CA LEU A 199 -16.42 -10.50 6.66
C LEU A 199 -16.65 -10.31 8.16
N SER A 200 -15.82 -10.91 9.01
CA SER A 200 -15.90 -10.76 10.48
C SER A 200 -15.22 -9.52 11.04
N GLU A 201 -14.39 -8.83 10.23
CA GLU A 201 -13.75 -7.57 10.65
C GLU A 201 -14.80 -6.47 10.84
N SER A 202 -14.76 -5.76 11.97
CA SER A 202 -15.78 -4.75 12.32
C SER A 202 -15.96 -3.70 11.24
N TRP A 203 -14.87 -3.25 10.59
CA TRP A 203 -14.95 -2.30 9.49
C TRP A 203 -15.81 -2.80 8.32
N VAL A 204 -15.76 -4.10 8.02
CA VAL A 204 -16.53 -4.72 6.95
C VAL A 204 -17.95 -5.04 7.44
N ALA A 205 -18.07 -5.67 8.61
CA ALA A 205 -19.34 -6.09 9.19
C ALA A 205 -20.28 -4.91 9.48
N ASP A 206 -19.74 -3.76 9.90
CA ASP A 206 -20.49 -2.56 10.22
C ASP A 206 -20.80 -1.71 8.98
N THR A 207 -20.37 -2.13 7.79
CA THR A 207 -20.65 -1.39 6.55
C THR A 207 -22.15 -1.45 6.24
N VAL A 208 -22.78 -0.27 6.12
CA VAL A 208 -24.18 -0.16 5.70
C VAL A 208 -24.28 -0.55 4.22
N ILE A 209 -24.99 -1.64 3.95
CA ILE A 209 -25.20 -2.18 2.61
C ILE A 209 -26.69 -2.41 2.35
N CYS A 210 -27.07 -2.38 1.08
CA CYS A 210 -28.41 -2.83 0.70
C CYS A 210 -28.55 -4.33 1.01
N GLN A 211 -29.64 -4.70 1.67
CA GLN A 211 -29.93 -6.09 2.03
C GLN A 211 -31.16 -6.59 1.28
N GLN A 212 -31.17 -7.87 0.95
CA GLN A 212 -32.36 -8.53 0.42
C GLN A 212 -32.78 -9.63 1.40
N LEU A 213 -33.99 -9.50 1.95
CA LEU A 213 -34.57 -10.49 2.85
C LEU A 213 -35.04 -11.73 2.07
N GLU A 214 -35.28 -12.83 2.79
CA GLU A 214 -35.75 -14.10 2.18
C GLU A 214 -37.09 -13.94 1.42
N ASN A 215 -37.94 -13.00 1.85
CA ASN A 215 -39.20 -12.66 1.20
C ASN A 215 -39.02 -11.83 -0.10
N GLY A 216 -37.77 -11.51 -0.47
CA GLY A 216 -37.42 -10.72 -1.65
C GLY A 216 -37.44 -9.20 -1.45
N GLU A 217 -37.86 -8.71 -0.28
CA GLU A 217 -37.85 -7.31 0.09
C GLU A 217 -36.42 -6.75 0.14
N VAL A 218 -36.22 -5.55 -0.39
CA VAL A 218 -34.91 -4.89 -0.44
C VAL A 218 -34.89 -3.73 0.55
N ILE A 219 -33.99 -3.82 1.52
CA ILE A 219 -33.68 -2.75 2.47
C ILE A 219 -32.54 -1.92 1.87
N PRO A 220 -32.74 -0.64 1.53
CA PRO A 220 -31.67 0.21 1.02
C PRO A 220 -30.65 0.52 2.12
N ALA A 221 -29.40 0.76 1.73
CA ALA A 221 -28.41 1.35 2.62
C ALA A 221 -28.78 2.81 2.94
N GLU A 222 -28.86 3.17 4.21
CA GLU A 222 -29.10 4.54 4.70
C GLU A 222 -27.79 5.31 4.98
#